data_AF-A0A2U3EET5-F1
#
_entry.id   AF-A0A2U3EET5-F1
#
_cell.length_a   1.000
_cell.length_b   1.000
_cell.length_c   1.000
_cell.angle_alpha   90.00
_cell.angle_beta   90.00
_cell.angle_gamma   90.00
#
_symmetry.space_group_name_H-M   'P 1'
#
loop_
_entity.id
_entity.type
_entity.pdbx_description
1 polymer ?
#
loop_
_entity_poly.entity_id
_entity_poly.type
_entity_poly.pdbx_seq_one_letter_code
_entity_poly.pdbx_strand_id
1 'polypeptide(L)'
;MEHYLEYAPTKRVTKASFPRKIPAKDYAQPVTTPWVVALPPGSLATLLMGFSAQIMDHKWHVYAEGPDADGKVDVHFLRSWTGNPIVTARIETARRGGAEGGETSEEEAARIVEITWEADRTRGPFNHQPTEDSAQNWVLDVCDWVFGIRLPGQTGEYKSLQIREDDDSKADIVMRQVSIGTSELP
;
A
#
# COMPACT_ATOMS: atom_id res chain seq x y z
N MET A 1 -7.28 9.51 17.40
CA MET A 1 -6.49 8.63 16.52
C MET A 1 -5.18 9.35 16.32
N GLU A 2 -4.11 8.90 16.96
CA GLU A 2 -2.79 9.52 16.82
C GLU A 2 -2.30 9.25 15.40
N HIS A 3 -2.19 10.30 14.60
CA HIS A 3 -1.66 10.17 13.24
C HIS A 3 -0.16 9.94 13.32
N TYR A 4 0.36 8.94 12.61
CA TYR A 4 1.79 8.60 12.56
C TYR A 4 2.66 9.63 11.83
N LEU A 5 2.23 10.89 11.78
CA LEU A 5 2.96 12.01 11.17
C LEU A 5 4.35 12.21 11.79
N GLU A 6 4.56 11.77 13.04
CA GLU A 6 5.88 11.76 13.67
C GLU A 6 6.89 10.85 12.94
N TYR A 7 6.40 9.86 12.20
CA TYR A 7 7.19 8.97 11.36
C TYR A 7 7.21 9.38 9.88
N ALA A 8 6.78 10.61 9.57
CA ALA A 8 6.86 11.13 8.22
C ALA A 8 8.33 11.10 7.75
N PRO A 9 8.61 10.47 6.60
CA PRO A 9 9.98 10.32 6.17
C PRO A 9 10.58 11.66 5.74
N THR A 10 11.76 11.98 6.26
CA THR A 10 12.55 13.15 5.83
C THR A 10 13.28 12.92 4.51
N LYS A 11 13.35 11.66 4.06
CA LYS A 11 13.94 11.24 2.78
C LYS A 11 13.01 10.25 2.09
N ARG A 12 12.91 10.36 0.75
CA ARG A 12 12.08 9.47 -0.05
C ARG A 12 12.40 8.00 0.21
N VAL A 13 11.38 7.24 0.56
CA VAL A 13 11.41 5.78 0.72
C VAL A 13 11.40 5.14 -0.67
N THR A 14 12.32 4.22 -0.89
CA THR A 14 12.45 3.46 -2.13
C THR A 14 12.42 1.96 -1.83
N LYS A 15 12.31 1.12 -2.87
CA LYS A 15 12.42 -0.34 -2.74
C LYS A 15 13.65 -0.79 -1.94
N ALA A 16 14.75 -0.04 -2.01
CA ALA A 16 16.00 -0.32 -1.30
C ALA A 16 16.02 0.14 0.17
N SER A 17 15.02 0.92 0.60
CA SER A 17 14.95 1.47 1.96
C SER A 17 14.42 0.47 3.00
N PHE A 18 13.92 -0.69 2.58
CA PHE A 18 13.29 -1.64 3.49
C PHE A 18 14.27 -2.68 4.02
N PRO A 19 14.18 -3.04 5.32
CA PRO A 19 15.12 -3.96 5.95
C PRO A 19 15.02 -5.39 5.41
N ARG A 20 13.85 -5.79 4.89
CA ARG A 20 13.64 -7.07 4.21
C ARG A 20 13.69 -6.86 2.70
N LYS A 21 14.31 -7.81 1.99
CA LYS A 21 14.27 -7.85 0.53
C LYS A 21 12.83 -8.06 0.07
N ILE A 22 12.30 -7.10 -0.66
CA ILE A 22 11.07 -7.26 -1.42
C ILE A 22 11.31 -8.36 -2.48
N PRO A 23 10.37 -9.30 -2.68
CA PRO A 23 10.49 -10.32 -3.71
C PRO A 23 10.81 -9.73 -5.09
N ALA A 24 11.62 -10.44 -5.87
CA ALA A 24 12.00 -9.99 -7.21
C ALA A 24 10.83 -9.98 -8.20
N LYS A 25 9.84 -10.85 -7.98
CA LYS A 25 8.55 -10.82 -8.69
C LYS A 25 7.55 -10.13 -7.78
N ASP A 26 6.98 -9.02 -8.24
CA ASP A 26 6.03 -8.24 -7.45
C ASP A 26 4.77 -9.09 -7.19
N TYR A 27 3.99 -9.45 -8.21
CA TYR A 27 2.77 -10.27 -8.04
C TYR A 27 2.90 -11.71 -8.57
N ALA A 28 2.35 -12.68 -7.85
CA ALA A 28 2.14 -14.06 -8.30
C ALA A 28 0.95 -14.16 -9.25
N GLN A 29 -0.21 -13.64 -8.85
CA GLN A 29 -1.46 -13.60 -9.61
C GLN A 29 -2.03 -12.17 -9.62
N PRO A 30 -1.47 -11.25 -10.43
CA PRO A 30 -1.96 -9.88 -10.49
C PRO A 30 -3.38 -9.83 -11.09
N VAL A 31 -4.26 -9.07 -10.46
CA VAL A 31 -5.54 -8.63 -11.03
C VAL A 31 -5.55 -7.12 -11.08
N THR A 32 -5.98 -6.57 -12.21
CA THR A 32 -5.97 -5.13 -12.48
C THR A 32 -7.37 -4.67 -12.83
N THR A 33 -7.81 -3.55 -12.25
CA THR A 33 -9.11 -2.93 -12.55
C THR A 33 -8.98 -1.40 -12.62
N PRO A 34 -9.71 -0.72 -13.53
CA PRO A 34 -9.83 0.73 -13.50
C PRO A 34 -10.48 1.21 -12.19
N TRP A 35 -9.90 2.24 -11.57
CA TRP A 35 -10.49 2.85 -10.38
C TRP A 35 -10.09 4.32 -10.30
N VAL A 36 -11.06 5.20 -10.58
CA VAL A 36 -10.81 6.64 -10.70
C VAL A 36 -11.12 7.34 -9.38
N VAL A 37 -10.08 7.84 -8.71
CA VAL A 37 -10.19 8.56 -7.43
C VAL A 37 -9.32 9.81 -7.44
N ALA A 38 -9.93 10.98 -7.26
CA ALA A 38 -9.20 12.24 -7.16
C ALA A 38 -8.36 12.28 -5.88
N LEU A 39 -7.11 12.72 -5.98
CA LEU A 39 -6.26 12.95 -4.82
C LEU A 39 -6.48 14.36 -4.28
N PRO A 40 -6.60 14.54 -2.95
CA PRO A 40 -6.60 15.87 -2.36
C PRO A 40 -5.31 16.63 -2.67
N PRO A 41 -5.34 17.97 -2.76
CA PRO A 41 -4.15 18.78 -3.01
C PRO A 41 -2.99 18.45 -2.05
N GLY A 42 -1.76 18.36 -2.59
CA GLY A 42 -0.55 18.02 -1.82
C GLY A 42 -0.35 16.53 -1.50
N SER A 43 -1.40 15.70 -1.61
CA SER A 43 -1.35 14.26 -1.29
C SER A 43 -0.35 13.49 -2.14
N LEU A 44 -0.23 13.84 -3.42
CA LEU A 44 0.72 13.19 -4.33
C LEU A 44 2.17 13.30 -3.82
N ALA A 45 2.57 14.48 -3.33
CA ALA A 45 3.94 14.67 -2.80
C ALA A 45 4.20 13.76 -1.59
N THR A 46 3.22 13.62 -0.71
CA THR A 46 3.29 12.72 0.45
C THR A 46 3.39 11.25 0.02
N LEU A 47 2.56 10.80 -0.94
CA LEU A 47 2.62 9.43 -1.45
C LEU A 47 3.95 9.12 -2.16
N LEU A 48 4.51 10.11 -2.88
CA LEU A 48 5.81 9.98 -3.55
C LEU A 48 6.99 9.85 -2.58
N MET A 49 6.87 10.42 -1.37
CA MET A 49 7.83 10.24 -0.29
C MET A 49 7.78 8.83 0.30
N GLY A 50 6.63 8.15 0.21
CA GLY A 50 6.43 6.80 0.71
C GLY A 50 6.42 6.72 2.24
N PHE A 51 6.54 5.51 2.77
CA PHE A 51 6.56 5.24 4.20
C PHE A 51 7.28 3.93 4.52
N SER A 52 8.10 3.93 5.56
CA SER A 52 8.78 2.73 6.04
C SER A 52 8.40 2.45 7.49
N ALA A 53 7.56 1.43 7.70
CA ALA A 53 7.25 0.91 9.03
C ALA A 53 8.50 0.69 9.88
N GLN A 54 8.51 1.25 11.09
CA GLN A 54 9.58 1.10 12.07
C GLN A 54 9.23 0.04 13.14
N ILE A 55 7.93 -0.13 13.40
CA ILE A 55 7.38 -1.10 14.36
C ILE A 55 6.30 -1.95 13.69
N MET A 56 5.97 -3.11 14.29
CA MET A 56 5.01 -4.06 13.72
C MET A 56 3.62 -3.46 13.53
N ASP A 57 3.20 -2.55 14.42
CA ASP A 57 1.88 -1.93 14.43
C ASP A 57 1.63 -1.03 13.21
N HIS A 58 2.70 -0.54 12.57
CA HIS A 58 2.59 0.27 11.36
C HIS A 58 2.04 -0.53 10.17
N LYS A 59 2.22 -1.85 10.19
CA LYS A 59 1.66 -2.81 9.23
C LYS A 59 2.18 -2.67 7.79
N TRP A 60 2.41 -1.47 7.26
CA TRP A 60 2.61 -1.20 5.84
C TRP A 60 3.97 -0.58 5.53
N HIS A 61 4.50 -0.97 4.38
CA HIS A 61 5.53 -0.25 3.66
C HIS A 61 4.91 0.37 2.41
N VAL A 62 5.29 1.60 2.08
CA VAL A 62 4.81 2.29 0.89
C VAL A 62 5.99 2.91 0.17
N TYR A 63 6.07 2.73 -1.14
CA TYR A 63 7.04 3.46 -1.97
C TYR A 63 6.45 3.73 -3.35
N ALA A 64 7.03 4.69 -4.06
CA ALA A 64 6.59 5.06 -5.40
C ALA A 64 7.67 4.77 -6.46
N GLU A 65 7.24 4.48 -7.68
CA GLU A 65 8.06 4.33 -8.88
C GLU A 65 7.52 5.21 -10.02
N GLY A 66 8.42 5.63 -10.92
CA GLY A 66 8.12 6.60 -11.97
C GLY A 66 8.49 8.05 -11.59
N PRO A 67 7.92 9.06 -12.26
CA PRO A 67 6.91 8.91 -13.32
C PRO A 67 7.44 8.18 -14.56
N ASP A 68 6.56 7.48 -15.26
CA ASP A 68 6.84 6.86 -16.56
C ASP A 68 6.78 7.90 -17.71
N ALA A 69 6.95 7.44 -18.96
CA ALA A 69 6.92 8.29 -20.14
C ALA A 69 5.58 9.03 -20.35
N ASP A 70 4.48 8.52 -19.77
CA ASP A 70 3.16 9.12 -19.84
C ASP A 70 2.87 10.06 -18.65
N GLY A 71 3.81 10.20 -17.71
CA GLY A 71 3.61 10.96 -16.48
C GLY A 71 2.78 10.22 -15.42
N LYS A 72 2.73 8.88 -15.47
CA LYS A 72 2.07 8.06 -14.45
C LYS A 72 3.07 7.52 -13.43
N VAL A 73 2.63 7.43 -12.18
CA VAL A 73 3.42 6.95 -11.04
C VAL A 73 2.75 5.72 -10.47
N ASP A 74 3.52 4.70 -10.12
CA ASP A 74 3.02 3.52 -9.40
C ASP A 74 3.36 3.66 -7.91
N VAL A 75 2.34 3.65 -7.05
CA VAL A 75 2.50 3.64 -5.59
C VAL A 75 2.20 2.23 -5.08
N HIS A 76 3.20 1.61 -4.48
CA HIS A 76 3.17 0.22 -4.03
C HIS A 76 2.91 0.15 -2.53
N PHE A 77 1.92 -0.64 -2.13
CA PHE A 77 1.54 -0.90 -0.74
C PHE A 77 1.90 -2.34 -0.37
N LEU A 78 2.86 -2.49 0.54
CA LEU A 78 3.47 -3.76 0.90
C LEU A 78 3.24 -4.06 2.37
N ARG A 79 3.24 -5.35 2.71
CA ARG A 79 3.22 -5.76 4.12
C ARG A 79 4.60 -5.67 4.76
N SER A 80 4.68 -5.01 5.90
CA SER A 80 5.96 -4.71 6.58
C SER A 80 6.77 -5.94 6.99
N TRP A 81 6.11 -7.03 7.39
CA TRP A 81 6.79 -8.23 7.88
C TRP A 81 7.12 -9.26 6.78
N THR A 82 6.35 -9.34 5.69
CA THR A 82 6.66 -10.24 4.56
C THR A 82 7.39 -9.55 3.42
N GLY A 83 7.21 -8.24 3.26
CA GLY A 83 7.61 -7.51 2.06
C GLY A 83 6.78 -7.87 0.83
N ASN A 84 5.69 -8.62 0.97
CA ASN A 84 4.81 -8.95 -0.15
C ASN A 84 4.06 -7.69 -0.60
N PRO A 85 3.99 -7.41 -1.91
CA PRO A 85 3.08 -6.40 -2.42
C PRO A 85 1.65 -6.88 -2.31
N ILE A 86 0.80 -5.98 -1.87
CA ILE A 86 -0.61 -6.24 -1.62
C ILE A 86 -1.44 -5.57 -2.70
N VAL A 87 -1.20 -4.28 -2.93
CA VAL A 87 -1.85 -3.49 -3.95
C VAL A 87 -0.91 -2.41 -4.45
N THR A 88 -1.01 -2.08 -5.73
CA THR A 88 -0.35 -0.95 -6.40
C THR A 88 -1.45 -0.05 -6.92
N ALA A 89 -1.39 1.24 -6.57
CA ALA A 89 -2.24 2.26 -7.16
C ALA A 89 -1.44 3.00 -8.24
N ARG A 90 -1.95 3.00 -9.47
CA ARG A 90 -1.37 3.76 -10.57
C ARG A 90 -2.00 5.14 -10.58
N ILE A 91 -1.18 6.17 -10.52
CA ILE A 91 -1.61 7.56 -10.41
C ILE A 91 -1.22 8.31 -11.67
N GLU A 92 -2.19 8.95 -12.30
CA GLU A 92 -1.94 9.94 -13.32
C GLU A 92 -1.58 11.27 -12.65
N THR A 93 -0.39 11.78 -12.91
CA THR A 93 0.01 13.09 -12.39
C THR A 93 -0.62 14.20 -13.23
N ALA A 94 -0.97 15.30 -12.57
CA ALA A 94 -1.36 16.54 -13.22
C ALA A 94 -0.42 16.85 -14.39
N ARG A 95 -0.93 16.96 -15.63
CA ARG A 95 -0.12 17.55 -16.70
C ARG A 95 0.12 18.99 -16.31
N ARG A 96 1.37 19.35 -16.01
CA ARG A 96 1.78 20.74 -15.89
C ARG A 96 1.67 21.38 -17.27
N GLY A 97 0.47 21.84 -17.63
CA GLY A 97 0.26 22.72 -18.76
C GLY A 97 1.15 23.94 -18.55
N GLY A 98 2.03 24.22 -19.49
CA GLY A 98 2.97 25.33 -19.38
C GLY A 98 2.22 26.66 -19.30
N ALA A 99 2.16 27.23 -18.10
CA ALA A 99 2.00 28.66 -17.87
C ALA A 99 2.43 28.97 -16.44
N GLU A 100 3.29 29.98 -16.30
CA GLU A 100 3.61 30.59 -15.03
C GLU A 100 2.31 31.05 -14.32
N GLY A 101 2.11 30.63 -13.07
CA GLY A 101 1.22 31.32 -12.13
C GLY A 101 -0.28 31.02 -12.17
N GLY A 102 -0.74 29.86 -12.65
CA GLY A 102 -2.16 29.47 -12.60
C GLY A 102 -2.46 28.48 -11.47
N GLU A 103 -3.51 28.76 -10.68
CA GLU A 103 -4.10 27.83 -9.72
C GLU A 103 -4.46 26.51 -10.43
N THR A 104 -4.03 25.37 -9.86
CA THR A 104 -4.38 24.04 -10.37
C THR A 104 -5.90 23.88 -10.30
N SER A 105 -6.58 23.83 -11.45
CA SER A 105 -8.01 23.53 -11.49
C SER A 105 -8.26 22.11 -10.96
N GLU A 106 -9.44 21.81 -10.41
CA GLU A 106 -9.80 20.45 -9.99
C GLU A 106 -9.63 19.40 -11.11
N GLU A 107 -9.73 19.82 -12.38
CA GLU A 107 -9.51 18.96 -13.56
C GLU A 107 -8.03 18.58 -13.78
N GLU A 108 -7.11 19.33 -13.19
CA GLU A 108 -5.66 19.07 -13.23
C GLU A 108 -5.16 18.32 -11.99
N ALA A 109 -6.00 18.01 -11.01
CA ALA A 109 -5.56 17.29 -9.82
C ALA A 109 -5.10 15.85 -10.16
N ALA A 110 -4.04 15.39 -9.51
CA ALA A 110 -3.58 14.02 -9.65
C ALA A 110 -4.68 13.05 -9.20
N ARG A 111 -4.78 11.89 -9.85
CA ARG A 111 -5.84 10.91 -9.59
C ARG A 111 -5.33 9.49 -9.70
N ILE A 112 -5.87 8.60 -8.88
CA ILE A 112 -5.73 7.16 -9.07
C ILE A 112 -6.48 6.80 -10.35
N VAL A 113 -5.75 6.11 -11.22
CA VAL A 113 -6.06 5.45 -12.49
C VAL A 113 -6.85 4.15 -12.42
N GLU A 114 -6.26 3.30 -11.61
CA GLU A 114 -6.21 1.86 -11.77
C GLU A 114 -5.52 1.32 -10.51
N ILE A 115 -5.97 0.16 -10.07
CA ILE A 115 -5.27 -0.62 -9.05
C ILE A 115 -4.94 -1.99 -9.58
N THR A 116 -3.78 -2.50 -9.16
CA THR A 116 -3.37 -3.88 -9.36
C THR A 116 -3.13 -4.53 -8.01
N TRP A 117 -3.69 -5.71 -7.74
CA TRP A 117 -3.49 -6.41 -6.48
C TRP A 117 -3.12 -7.88 -6.67
N GLU A 118 -2.56 -8.47 -5.62
CA GLU A 118 -2.28 -9.89 -5.54
C GLU A 118 -3.57 -10.68 -5.30
N ALA A 119 -3.96 -11.56 -6.22
CA ALA A 119 -5.11 -12.46 -6.04
C ALA A 119 -4.73 -13.82 -5.44
N ASP A 120 -3.44 -14.13 -5.29
CA ASP A 120 -3.00 -15.33 -4.58
C ASP A 120 -3.32 -15.24 -3.08
N ARG A 121 -4.24 -16.11 -2.63
CA ARG A 121 -4.73 -16.20 -1.24
C ARG A 121 -3.62 -16.45 -0.22
N THR A 122 -2.50 -17.02 -0.64
CA THR A 122 -1.36 -17.34 0.24
C THR A 122 -0.38 -16.18 0.39
N ARG A 123 -0.54 -15.14 -0.42
CA ARG A 123 0.34 -13.96 -0.45
C ARG A 123 -0.37 -12.66 -0.08
N GLY A 124 -1.70 -12.66 -0.12
CA GLY A 124 -2.54 -11.56 0.35
C GLY A 124 -2.40 -11.26 1.84
N PRO A 125 -2.95 -10.13 2.31
CA PRO A 125 -2.75 -9.65 3.68
C PRO A 125 -3.55 -10.46 4.71
N PHE A 126 -4.55 -11.20 4.27
CA PHE A 126 -5.44 -12.03 5.07
C PHE A 126 -5.70 -13.29 4.24
N ASN A 127 -5.75 -14.47 4.85
CA ASN A 127 -5.91 -15.78 4.19
C ASN A 127 -7.30 -15.98 3.52
N HIS A 128 -7.87 -14.95 2.90
CA HIS A 128 -9.10 -14.96 2.11
C HIS A 128 -8.79 -14.59 0.64
N GLN A 129 -9.77 -14.77 -0.25
CA GLN A 129 -9.64 -14.30 -1.63
C GLN A 129 -9.69 -12.78 -1.66
N PRO A 130 -8.66 -12.09 -2.18
CA PRO A 130 -8.73 -10.65 -2.41
C PRO A 130 -9.79 -10.32 -3.46
N THR A 131 -10.65 -9.36 -3.15
CA THR A 131 -11.63 -8.78 -4.07
C THR A 131 -11.21 -7.36 -4.46
N GLU A 132 -11.81 -6.83 -5.52
CA GLU A 132 -11.66 -5.42 -5.91
C GLU A 132 -11.99 -4.47 -4.75
N ASP A 133 -13.13 -4.66 -4.08
CA ASP A 133 -13.51 -3.86 -2.90
C ASP A 133 -12.46 -3.93 -1.79
N SER A 134 -11.86 -5.10 -1.56
CA SER A 134 -10.80 -5.26 -0.56
C SER A 134 -9.56 -4.46 -0.95
N ALA A 135 -9.17 -4.53 -2.23
CA ALA A 135 -8.01 -3.82 -2.76
C ALA A 135 -8.18 -2.30 -2.70
N GLN A 136 -9.35 -1.79 -3.08
CA GLN A 136 -9.70 -0.37 -2.94
C GLN A 136 -9.65 0.05 -1.47
N ASN A 137 -10.27 -0.72 -0.57
CA ASN A 137 -10.26 -0.42 0.87
C ASN A 137 -8.85 -0.40 1.46
N TRP A 138 -7.93 -1.29 1.04
CA TRP A 138 -6.54 -1.22 1.51
C TRP A 138 -5.84 0.08 1.11
N VAL A 139 -6.07 0.57 -0.10
CA VAL A 139 -5.51 1.87 -0.53
C VAL A 139 -6.11 3.01 0.30
N LEU A 140 -7.43 3.02 0.51
CA LEU A 140 -8.12 4.04 1.32
C LEU A 140 -7.59 4.03 2.77
N ASP A 141 -7.55 2.85 3.39
CA ASP A 141 -7.16 2.66 4.78
C ASP A 141 -5.71 3.08 5.04
N VAL A 142 -4.79 2.74 4.13
CA VAL A 142 -3.39 3.13 4.27
C VAL A 142 -3.22 4.63 4.03
N CYS A 143 -3.92 5.20 3.04
CA CYS A 143 -3.88 6.65 2.79
C CYS A 143 -4.29 7.45 4.04
N ASP A 144 -5.39 7.08 4.69
CA ASP A 144 -5.85 7.78 5.90
C ASP A 144 -4.94 7.48 7.10
N TRP A 145 -4.63 6.21 7.34
CA TRP A 145 -3.95 5.81 8.57
C TRP A 145 -2.48 6.20 8.61
N VAL A 146 -1.76 5.99 7.51
CA VAL A 146 -0.33 6.27 7.45
C VAL A 146 -0.08 7.74 7.12
N PHE A 147 -0.87 8.30 6.20
CA PHE A 147 -0.58 9.62 5.66
C PHE A 147 -1.57 10.72 6.09
N GLY A 148 -2.67 10.38 6.75
CA GLY A 148 -3.74 11.34 7.06
C GLY A 148 -4.44 11.86 5.80
N ILE A 149 -4.35 11.14 4.68
CA ILE A 149 -4.95 11.50 3.40
C ILE A 149 -6.31 10.82 3.31
N ARG A 150 -7.39 11.58 3.43
CA ARG A 150 -8.73 11.07 3.15
C ARG A 150 -9.05 11.14 1.67
N LEU A 151 -9.28 9.98 1.08
CA LEU A 151 -9.70 9.85 -0.31
C LEU A 151 -11.24 9.81 -0.41
N PRO A 152 -11.82 10.28 -1.53
CA PRO A 152 -13.24 10.09 -1.83
C PRO A 152 -13.65 8.61 -1.76
N GLY A 153 -14.83 8.33 -1.22
CA GLY A 153 -15.34 6.95 -1.05
C GLY A 153 -15.00 6.30 0.29
N GLN A 154 -14.16 6.93 1.12
CA GLN A 154 -13.88 6.46 2.46
C GLN A 154 -15.09 6.74 3.38
N THR A 155 -15.89 5.69 3.66
CA THR A 155 -16.95 5.78 4.67
C THR A 155 -16.28 5.82 6.04
N GLY A 156 -16.57 6.85 6.83
CA GLY A 156 -15.82 7.24 8.05
C GLY A 156 -15.83 6.24 9.21
N GLU A 157 -16.24 5.00 9.00
CA GLU A 157 -15.94 3.92 9.92
C GLU A 157 -14.69 3.22 9.42
N TYR A 158 -13.57 3.52 10.07
CA TYR A 158 -12.53 2.52 10.26
C TYR A 158 -13.23 1.35 10.94
N LYS A 159 -13.82 0.43 10.16
CA LYS A 159 -14.11 -0.91 10.64
C LYS A 159 -12.72 -1.45 10.84
N SER A 160 -12.19 -1.24 12.05
CA SER A 160 -11.13 -2.06 12.61
C SER A 160 -11.38 -3.43 12.04
N LEU A 161 -10.45 -3.87 11.21
CA LEU A 161 -10.42 -5.19 10.64
C LEU A 161 -10.24 -6.15 11.83
N GLN A 162 -11.27 -6.24 12.68
CA GLN A 162 -11.60 -7.34 13.55
C GLN A 162 -12.15 -8.44 12.63
N ILE A 163 -11.44 -8.73 11.54
CA ILE A 163 -11.40 -10.09 11.04
C ILE A 163 -10.50 -10.80 12.05
N ARG A 164 -11.11 -11.11 13.19
CA ARG A 164 -10.63 -11.98 14.27
C ARG A 164 -9.11 -12.21 14.29
N GLU A 165 -8.42 -11.44 15.13
CA GLU A 165 -7.07 -11.78 15.63
C GLU A 165 -7.02 -13.21 16.25
N ASP A 166 -8.17 -13.85 16.51
CA ASP A 166 -8.26 -15.25 16.92
C ASP A 166 -7.70 -16.25 15.89
N ASP A 167 -7.55 -15.89 14.61
CA ASP A 167 -7.00 -16.81 13.58
C ASP A 167 -5.50 -16.63 13.34
N ASP A 168 -4.92 -15.45 13.61
CA ASP A 168 -3.47 -15.19 13.49
C ASP A 168 -2.64 -15.97 14.51
N SER A 169 -3.26 -16.35 15.64
CA SER A 169 -2.65 -17.29 16.60
C SER A 169 -2.29 -18.64 15.94
N LYS A 170 -3.00 -19.04 14.87
CA LYS A 170 -2.69 -20.29 14.15
C LYS A 170 -1.52 -20.13 13.20
N ALA A 171 -1.32 -18.97 12.58
CA ALA A 171 -0.21 -18.74 11.66
C ALA A 171 1.15 -18.78 12.39
N ASP A 172 1.22 -18.21 13.60
CA ASP A 172 2.40 -18.28 14.47
C ASP A 172 2.65 -19.70 15.03
N ILE A 173 1.58 -20.46 15.34
CA ILE A 173 1.69 -21.86 15.75
C ILE A 173 2.20 -22.74 14.60
N VAL A 174 1.70 -22.52 13.37
CA VAL A 174 2.13 -23.28 12.18
C VAL A 174 3.59 -22.97 11.83
N MET A 175 4.02 -21.70 11.84
CA MET A 175 5.42 -21.32 11.61
C MET A 175 6.38 -21.89 12.67
N ARG A 176 5.95 -21.95 13.94
CA ARG A 176 6.72 -22.59 15.02
C ARG A 176 6.77 -24.11 14.86
N GLN A 177 5.68 -24.77 14.48
CA GLN A 177 5.67 -26.23 14.25
C GLN A 177 6.52 -26.64 13.04
N VAL A 178 6.50 -25.87 11.95
CA VAL A 178 7.32 -26.16 10.76
C VAL A 178 8.82 -26.04 11.06
N SER A 179 9.21 -25.18 12.01
CA SER A 179 10.62 -24.98 12.39
C SER A 179 11.17 -26.06 13.35
N ILE A 180 10.32 -26.88 13.97
CA ILE A 180 10.73 -27.91 14.96
C ILE A 180 10.80 -29.31 14.32
N GLY A 181 10.48 -29.45 13.02
CA GLY A 181 10.25 -30.73 12.37
C GLY A 181 11.38 -31.27 11.50
N THR A 182 12.67 -31.15 11.87
CA THR A 182 13.73 -32.02 11.30
C THR A 182 14.90 -32.17 12.27
N SER A 183 14.82 -33.09 13.23
CA SER A 183 15.99 -33.86 13.67
C SER A 183 15.55 -34.98 14.60
N GLU A 184 15.40 -36.19 14.05
CA GLU A 184 15.65 -37.42 14.81
C GLU A 184 16.24 -38.46 13.87
N LEU A 185 17.54 -38.70 14.02
CA LEU A 185 18.24 -39.98 13.87
C LEU A 185 19.48 -39.90 14.79
N PRO A 186 19.78 -40.95 15.56
CA PRO A 186 20.12 -42.27 15.02
C PRO A 186 19.19 -43.42 15.41
#